data_AF-A0A9E3MTB0-F1
#
_entry.id   AF-A0A9E3MTB0-F1
#
_cell.length_a   1.000
_cell.length_b   1.000
_cell.length_c   1.000
_cell.angle_alpha   90.00
_cell.angle_beta   90.00
_cell.angle_gamma   90.00
#
_symmetry.space_group_name_H-M   'P 1'
#
loop_
_entity.id
_entity.type
_entity.pdbx_description
1 polymer ?
#
loop_
_entity_poly.entity_id
_entity_poly.type
_entity_poly.pdbx_seq_one_letter_code
_entity_poly.pdbx_strand_id
1 'polypeptide(L)'
;MHIQDSHWSTASAIAPGGGAMGGPMGSAMSAAGNGRDGSRSAPLRVDAQRNLEHVLRAAREVFGELGYGAPMEDVARRARVGVGTVYRRFPSKDVLVRRIAEEETSRLTDQARAALGQED
;
A
#
# COMPACT_ATOMS: atom_id res chain seq x y z
N MET A 1 17.70 -8.00 23.00
CA MET A 1 17.55 -7.50 21.60
C MET A 1 16.08 -7.18 21.42
N HIS A 2 15.70 -5.90 21.43
CA HIS A 2 14.30 -5.46 21.41
C HIS A 2 13.76 -5.55 19.97
N ILE A 3 12.81 -6.45 19.72
CA ILE A 3 12.09 -6.55 18.44
C ILE A 3 10.86 -5.66 18.63
N GLN A 4 10.89 -4.46 18.06
CA GLN A 4 9.72 -3.58 18.09
C GLN A 4 8.66 -4.14 17.13
N ASP A 5 7.56 -4.61 17.71
CA ASP A 5 6.32 -4.95 17.03
C ASP A 5 5.87 -3.78 16.15
N SER A 6 6.07 -3.92 14.83
CA SER A 6 5.57 -2.96 13.86
C SER A 6 4.08 -3.19 13.66
N HIS A 7 3.29 -2.68 14.61
CA HIS A 7 1.83 -2.59 14.53
C HIS A 7 1.46 -1.76 13.29
N TRP A 8 1.09 -2.44 12.20
CA TRP A 8 0.35 -1.82 11.12
C TRP A 8 -1.06 -1.54 11.67
N SER A 9 -1.26 -0.35 12.23
CA SER A 9 -2.57 0.06 12.77
C SER A 9 -3.61 0.10 11.67
N THR A 10 -4.59 -0.81 11.73
CA THR A 10 -5.88 -0.69 11.05
C THR A 10 -6.68 0.43 11.73
N ALA A 11 -6.59 1.65 11.19
CA ALA A 11 -7.41 2.75 11.67
C ALA A 11 -8.89 2.48 11.38
N SER A 12 -9.62 2.19 12.45
CA SER A 12 -11.08 2.14 12.56
C SER A 12 -11.63 3.56 12.51
N ALA A 13 -12.65 3.81 11.69
CA ALA A 13 -13.30 5.10 11.56
C ALA A 13 -14.40 5.26 12.62
N ILE A 14 -14.21 6.21 13.53
CA ILE A 14 -15.23 6.69 14.47
C ILE A 14 -16.12 7.69 13.72
N ALA A 15 -17.41 7.41 13.63
CA ALA A 15 -18.43 8.36 13.18
C ALA A 15 -18.99 9.12 14.40
N PRO A 16 -19.13 10.44 14.36
CA PRO A 16 -19.99 11.15 15.31
C PRO A 16 -21.43 11.13 14.81
N GLY A 17 -22.34 10.64 15.67
CA GLY A 17 -23.77 10.82 15.51
C GLY A 17 -24.21 12.24 15.85
N GLY A 18 -25.33 12.65 15.26
CA GLY A 18 -26.05 13.87 15.58
C GLY A 18 -27.38 13.90 14.85
N GLY A 19 -28.46 13.53 15.56
CA GLY A 19 -29.81 13.51 15.01
C GLY A 19 -30.46 14.89 14.95
N ALA A 20 -31.41 15.05 14.03
CA ALA A 20 -32.44 16.08 14.11
C ALA A 20 -33.71 15.59 13.40
N MET A 21 -34.82 15.60 14.16
CA MET A 21 -36.19 15.41 13.68
C MET A 21 -36.72 16.68 13.01
N GLY A 22 -37.56 16.53 11.98
CA GLY A 22 -38.38 17.60 11.41
C GLY A 22 -38.98 17.22 10.06
N GLY A 23 -40.29 16.94 10.05
CA GLY A 23 -41.07 16.53 8.87
C GLY A 23 -41.38 17.66 7.86
N PRO A 24 -42.16 17.35 6.80
CA PRO A 24 -41.96 17.90 5.45
C PRO A 24 -43.00 18.96 5.02
N MET A 25 -42.68 19.77 4.01
CA MET A 25 -43.66 20.28 3.02
C MET A 25 -42.98 20.93 1.79
N GLY A 26 -43.46 20.60 0.59
CA GLY A 26 -43.67 21.59 -0.49
C GLY A 26 -42.64 21.76 -1.61
N SER A 27 -43.02 21.22 -2.79
CA SER A 27 -42.86 21.80 -4.14
C SER A 27 -41.62 21.53 -5.00
N ALA A 28 -41.83 20.61 -5.96
CA ALA A 28 -41.81 20.79 -7.42
C ALA A 28 -40.55 21.32 -8.16
N MET A 29 -40.04 20.39 -8.99
CA MET A 29 -39.43 20.52 -10.34
C MET A 29 -38.10 21.29 -10.53
N SER A 30 -37.05 20.57 -10.96
CA SER A 30 -36.65 20.54 -12.38
C SER A 30 -35.53 19.51 -12.63
N ALA A 31 -35.61 18.83 -13.78
CA ALA A 31 -34.71 17.77 -14.21
C ALA A 31 -33.49 18.33 -14.96
N ALA A 32 -32.29 17.88 -14.61
CA ALA A 32 -31.16 17.75 -15.53
C ALA A 32 -30.14 16.77 -14.91
N GLY A 33 -29.77 15.76 -15.70
CA GLY A 33 -29.03 14.60 -15.21
C GLY A 33 -27.60 14.89 -14.75
N ASN A 34 -27.04 13.95 -14.00
CA ASN A 34 -26.03 13.05 -14.54
C ASN A 34 -25.80 11.91 -13.54
N GLY A 35 -26.13 10.69 -13.95
CA GLY A 35 -25.65 9.49 -13.25
C GLY A 35 -24.15 9.33 -13.45
N ARG A 36 -23.51 8.71 -12.45
CA ARG A 36 -22.05 8.45 -12.25
C ARG A 36 -21.44 9.53 -11.35
N ASP A 37 -21.17 9.26 -10.07
CA ASP A 37 -20.13 8.32 -9.64
C ASP A 37 -20.43 7.74 -8.25
N GLY A 38 -21.13 6.60 -8.22
CA GLY A 38 -21.30 5.78 -7.01
C GLY A 38 -20.25 4.67 -6.86
N SER A 39 -19.13 4.70 -7.59
CA SER A 39 -18.25 3.54 -7.75
C SER A 39 -16.75 3.84 -7.86
N ARG A 40 -16.16 4.65 -6.96
CA ARG A 40 -14.68 4.82 -6.93
C ARG A 40 -14.02 4.66 -5.56
N SER A 41 -14.58 3.88 -4.64
CA SER A 41 -13.90 3.58 -3.36
C SER A 41 -12.97 2.35 -3.41
N ALA A 42 -13.01 1.57 -4.49
CA ALA A 42 -12.20 0.35 -4.68
C ALA A 42 -10.93 0.44 -5.59
N PRO A 43 -10.75 1.43 -6.51
CA PRO A 43 -9.56 1.47 -7.38
C PRO A 43 -8.25 1.88 -6.69
N LEU A 44 -8.29 2.85 -5.77
CA LEU A 44 -7.09 3.50 -5.25
C LEU A 44 -6.19 2.59 -4.41
N ARG A 45 -6.77 1.60 -3.72
CA ARG A 45 -6.03 0.63 -2.89
C ARG A 45 -5.23 -0.35 -3.74
N VAL A 46 -5.79 -0.80 -4.87
CA VAL A 46 -5.14 -1.71 -5.80
C VAL A 46 -3.94 -1.03 -6.46
N ASP A 47 -4.10 0.22 -6.87
CA ASP A 47 -3.03 1.00 -7.47
C ASP A 47 -1.90 1.28 -6.47
N ALA A 48 -2.25 1.60 -5.22
CA ALA A 48 -1.26 1.78 -4.15
C ALA A 48 -0.45 0.51 -3.86
N GLN A 49 -1.11 -0.66 -3.90
CA GLN A 49 -0.47 -1.96 -3.71
C GLN A 49 0.48 -2.30 -4.88
N ARG A 50 0.02 -2.10 -6.12
CA ARG A 50 0.87 -2.31 -7.32
C ARG A 50 2.09 -1.38 -7.33
N ASN A 51 1.90 -0.12 -6.93
CA ASN A 51 3.01 0.81 -6.80
C ASN A 51 4.02 0.37 -5.74
N LEU A 52 3.56 -0.21 -4.63
CA LEU A 52 4.43 -0.78 -3.60
C LEU A 52 5.26 -1.95 -4.13
N GLU A 53 4.61 -2.89 -4.83
CA GLU A 53 5.27 -4.05 -5.44
C GLU A 53 6.33 -3.62 -6.47
N HIS A 54 6.01 -2.60 -7.29
CA HIS A 54 6.97 -2.03 -8.23
C HIS A 54 8.17 -1.40 -7.53
N VAL A 55 7.97 -0.68 -6.42
CA VAL A 55 9.06 -0.09 -5.63
C VAL A 55 9.94 -1.17 -5.01
N LEU A 56 9.35 -2.22 -4.41
CA LEU A 56 10.11 -3.31 -3.80
C LEU A 56 10.95 -4.09 -4.82
N ARG A 57 10.37 -4.37 -6.00
CA ARG A 57 11.11 -4.99 -7.11
C ARG A 57 12.26 -4.12 -7.59
N ALA A 58 12.01 -2.84 -7.87
CA ALA A 58 13.04 -1.91 -8.30
C ALA A 58 14.16 -1.76 -7.27
N ALA A 59 13.82 -1.76 -5.98
CA ALA A 59 14.78 -1.69 -4.90
C ALA A 59 15.67 -2.92 -4.82
N ARG A 60 15.11 -4.14 -5.00
CA ARG A 60 15.90 -5.38 -5.08
C ARG A 60 16.94 -5.32 -6.20
N GLU A 61 16.55 -4.86 -7.37
CA GLU A 61 17.47 -4.74 -8.51
C GLU A 61 18.57 -3.70 -8.23
N VAL A 62 18.19 -2.48 -7.81
CA VAL A 62 19.14 -1.40 -7.54
C VAL A 62 20.14 -1.77 -6.45
N PHE A 63 19.68 -2.32 -5.32
CA PHE A 63 20.57 -2.72 -4.24
C PHE A 63 21.37 -3.99 -4.57
N GLY A 64 20.85 -4.86 -5.44
CA GLY A 64 21.59 -6.02 -5.95
C GLY A 64 22.74 -5.63 -6.89
N GLU A 65 22.53 -4.60 -7.72
CA GLU A 65 23.51 -4.11 -8.69
C GLU A 65 24.57 -3.18 -8.07
N LEU A 66 24.11 -2.23 -7.25
CA LEU A 66 24.95 -1.13 -6.73
C LEU A 66 25.31 -1.30 -5.25
N GLY A 67 24.80 -2.36 -4.61
CA GLY A 67 24.96 -2.60 -3.18
C GLY A 67 24.12 -1.66 -2.32
N TYR A 68 24.29 -1.77 -1.00
CA TYR A 68 23.58 -0.95 -0.02
C TYR A 68 23.90 0.55 -0.15
N GLY A 69 25.00 0.94 -0.81
CA GLY A 69 25.37 2.33 -1.04
C GLY A 69 24.44 3.09 -1.99
N ALA A 70 23.57 2.40 -2.74
CA ALA A 70 22.71 3.02 -3.73
C ALA A 70 21.77 4.08 -3.12
N PRO A 71 21.55 5.21 -3.82
CA PRO A 71 20.64 6.26 -3.39
C PRO A 71 19.17 5.84 -3.58
N MET A 72 18.27 6.34 -2.73
CA MET A 72 16.83 6.07 -2.81
C MET A 72 16.20 6.66 -4.08
N GLU A 73 16.82 7.68 -4.64
CA GLU A 73 16.47 8.32 -5.91
C GLU A 73 16.60 7.35 -7.09
N ASP A 74 17.60 6.47 -7.07
CA ASP A 74 17.79 5.47 -8.11
C ASP A 74 16.68 4.42 -8.08
N VAL A 75 16.24 4.04 -6.87
CA VAL A 75 15.07 3.17 -6.66
C VAL A 75 13.81 3.84 -7.19
N ALA A 76 13.56 5.09 -6.83
CA ALA A 76 12.38 5.84 -7.29
C ALA A 76 12.35 5.96 -8.83
N ARG A 77 13.50 6.29 -9.43
CA ARG A 77 13.67 6.39 -10.89
C ARG A 77 13.39 5.06 -11.57
N ARG A 78 13.96 3.96 -11.06
CA ARG A 78 13.75 2.58 -11.57
C ARG A 78 12.28 2.16 -11.46
N ALA A 79 11.65 2.45 -10.34
CA ALA A 79 10.24 2.17 -10.07
C ALA A 79 9.27 3.09 -10.85
N ARG A 80 9.78 4.14 -11.50
CA ARG A 80 8.99 5.19 -12.19
C ARG A 80 7.99 5.88 -11.26
N VAL A 81 8.39 6.12 -10.02
CA VAL A 81 7.59 6.85 -9.02
C VAL A 81 8.33 8.09 -8.54
N GLY A 82 7.59 9.05 -7.98
CA GLY A 82 8.19 10.22 -7.34
C GLY A 82 8.98 9.83 -6.09
N VAL A 83 10.13 10.48 -5.88
CA VAL A 83 10.99 10.26 -4.70
C VAL A 83 10.22 10.47 -3.38
N GLY A 84 9.36 11.50 -3.33
CA GLY A 84 8.48 11.74 -2.17
C GLY A 84 7.50 10.60 -1.89
N THR A 85 7.06 9.86 -2.90
CA THR A 85 6.20 8.67 -2.73
C THR A 85 6.96 7.54 -2.04
N VAL A 86 8.22 7.34 -2.41
CA VAL A 86 9.08 6.33 -1.78
C VAL A 86 9.34 6.70 -0.32
N TYR A 87 9.79 7.93 -0.03
CA TYR A 87 10.11 8.35 1.34
C TYR A 87 8.89 8.40 2.27
N ARG A 88 7.69 8.71 1.76
CA ARG A 88 6.45 8.64 2.55
C ARG A 88 6.16 7.21 3.02
N ARG A 89 6.48 6.20 2.22
CA ARG A 89 6.24 4.79 2.53
C ARG A 89 7.41 4.15 3.27
N PHE A 90 8.62 4.58 2.96
CA PHE A 90 9.88 4.08 3.47
C PHE A 90 10.72 5.27 3.97
N PRO A 91 10.52 5.69 5.23
CA PRO A 91 11.19 6.88 5.76
C PRO A 91 12.72 6.78 5.77
N SER A 92 13.26 5.56 5.76
CA SER A 92 14.69 5.29 5.63
C SER A 92 14.97 4.11 4.70
N LYS A 93 16.21 4.06 4.20
CA LYS A 93 16.71 2.95 3.40
C LYS A 93 16.66 1.62 4.16
N ASP A 94 16.94 1.63 5.47
CA ASP A 94 16.84 0.44 6.32
C ASP A 94 15.44 -0.13 6.37
N VAL A 95 14.41 0.73 6.43
CA VAL A 95 13.02 0.28 6.42
C VAL A 95 12.68 -0.41 5.10
N LEU A 96 13.17 0.12 3.97
CA LEU A 96 12.98 -0.51 2.66
C LEU A 96 13.71 -1.85 2.56
N VAL A 97 14.99 -1.90 2.94
CA VAL A 97 15.80 -3.13 2.89
C VAL A 97 15.24 -4.21 3.81
N ARG A 98 14.83 -3.86 5.04
CA ARG A 98 14.15 -4.79 5.95
C ARG A 98 12.87 -5.34 5.32
N ARG A 99 12.07 -4.49 4.68
CA ARG A 99 10.82 -4.94 4.06
C ARG A 99 11.05 -5.92 2.92
N ILE A 100 12.09 -5.68 2.11
CA ILE A 100 12.52 -6.61 1.06
C ILE A 100 12.92 -7.96 1.67
N ALA A 101 13.72 -7.95 2.74
CA ALA A 101 14.18 -9.17 3.40
C ALA A 101 13.01 -9.98 4.00
N GLU A 102 12.03 -9.31 4.60
CA GLU A 102 10.80 -9.94 5.08
C GLU A 102 10.05 -10.65 3.95
N GLU A 103 9.86 -9.96 2.80
CA GLU A 103 9.13 -10.51 1.65
C GLU A 103 9.83 -11.75 1.06
N GLU A 104 11.14 -11.70 0.86
CA GLU A 104 11.89 -12.85 0.35
C GLU A 104 11.90 -14.01 1.35
N THR A 105 12.04 -13.72 2.65
CA THR A 105 11.99 -14.77 3.69
C THR A 105 10.63 -15.46 3.70
N SER A 106 9.53 -14.70 3.65
CA SER A 106 8.18 -15.25 3.56
C SER A 106 8.02 -16.10 2.30
N ARG A 107 8.44 -15.59 1.14
CA ARG A 107 8.35 -16.32 -0.13
C ARG A 107 9.11 -17.64 -0.10
N LEU A 108 10.36 -17.65 0.39
CA LEU A 108 11.16 -18.85 0.50
C LEU A 108 10.54 -19.86 1.49
N THR A 109 10.00 -19.37 2.61
CA THR A 109 9.30 -20.21 3.59
C THR A 109 8.06 -20.86 2.99
N ASP A 110 7.27 -20.11 2.22
CA ASP A 110 6.07 -20.62 1.57
C ASP A 110 6.40 -21.64 0.48
N GLN A 111 7.47 -21.40 -0.30
CA GLN A 111 7.98 -22.37 -1.26
C GLN A 111 8.46 -23.67 -0.59
N ALA A 112 9.22 -23.56 0.50
CA ALA A 112 9.67 -24.72 1.28
C ALA A 112 8.49 -25.51 1.84
N ARG A 113 7.48 -24.83 2.39
CA ARG A 113 6.26 -25.48 2.90
C ARG A 113 5.48 -26.17 1.78
N ALA A 114 5.36 -25.54 0.61
CA ALA A 114 4.70 -26.14 -0.53
C ALA A 114 5.43 -27.41 -0.97
N ALA A 115 6.75 -27.37 -1.11
CA ALA A 115 7.56 -28.52 -1.52
C ALA A 115 7.43 -29.72 -0.56
N LEU A 116 7.43 -29.47 0.76
CA LEU A 116 7.22 -30.52 1.77
C LEU A 116 5.80 -31.12 1.74
N GLY A 117 4.81 -30.36 1.27
CA GLY A 117 3.43 -30.82 1.13
C GLY A 117 3.13 -31.51 -0.21
N GLN A 118 4.12 -31.68 -1.09
CA GLN A 118 3.98 -32.42 -2.35
C GLN A 118 4.53 -33.87 -2.27
N GLU A 119 4.88 -34.36 -1.08
CA GLU A 119 5.45 -35.71 -0.88
C GLU A 119 4.41 -36.84 -0.66
N ASP A 120 3.12 -36.62 -0.99
CA ASP A 120 2.06 -37.64 -0.93
C ASP A 120 1.49 -38.01 -2.31
#